data_AF-A0A1F7PMR2-F1
#
_entry.id   AF-A0A1F7PMR2-F1
#
_cell.length_a   1.000
_cell.length_b   1.000
_cell.length_c   1.000
_cell.angle_alpha   90.00
_cell.angle_beta   90.00
_cell.angle_gamma   90.00
#
_symmetry.space_group_name_H-M   'P 1'
#
loop_
_entity.id
_entity.type
_entity.pdbx_description
1 polymer ?
#
loop_
_entity_poly.entity_id
_entity_poly.type
_entity_poly.pdbx_seq_one_letter_code
_entity_poly.pdbx_strand_id
1 'polypeptide(L)'
;MGGLPTRRTVNGFAVNPENPKVMFAAMRDGLFRSADAGESWKPVAKEIKNMAAVAVNPKQTDEVYAASEDGTLYVSTDGGTTWTERR
;
A
#
# COMPACT_ATOMS: atom_id res chain seq x y z
N MET A 1 -4.79 6.07 -18.32
CA MET A 1 -4.09 6.65 -17.15
C MET A 1 -5.10 6.76 -16.02
N GLY A 2 -4.83 6.16 -14.87
CA GLY A 2 -5.72 6.18 -13.71
C GLY A 2 -6.09 4.80 -13.21
N GLY A 3 -5.64 4.48 -11.99
CA GLY A 3 -6.05 3.28 -11.24
C GLY A 3 -6.48 3.59 -9.80
N LEU A 4 -6.21 4.81 -9.31
CA LEU A 4 -6.76 5.29 -8.05
C LEU A 4 -8.20 5.74 -8.25
N PRO A 5 -9.13 5.40 -7.34
CA PRO A 5 -10.49 5.93 -7.35
C PRO A 5 -10.48 7.47 -7.30
N THR A 6 -11.26 8.12 -8.15
CA THR A 6 -11.39 9.59 -8.15
C THR A 6 -12.36 10.04 -7.04
N ARG A 7 -12.13 11.22 -6.45
CA ARG A 7 -12.90 11.80 -5.32
C ARG A 7 -12.74 11.08 -3.96
N ARG A 8 -11.59 10.46 -3.72
CA ARG A 8 -11.25 9.79 -2.47
C ARG A 8 -9.90 10.30 -1.93
N THR A 9 -9.77 10.34 -0.61
CA THR A 9 -8.55 10.78 0.07
C THR A 9 -7.49 9.67 0.07
N VAL A 10 -6.24 10.05 -0.13
CA VAL A 10 -5.08 9.21 0.18
C VAL A 10 -4.69 9.50 1.63
N ASN A 11 -4.83 8.51 2.50
CA ASN A 11 -4.54 8.62 3.93
C ASN A 11 -3.05 8.41 4.22
N GLY A 12 -2.40 7.54 3.45
CA GLY A 12 -0.97 7.28 3.55
C GLY A 12 -0.35 7.01 2.19
N PHE A 13 0.91 7.40 2.03
CA PHE A 13 1.67 7.20 0.80
C PHE A 13 3.10 6.78 1.14
N ALA A 14 3.60 5.75 0.45
CA ALA A 14 4.96 5.26 0.65
C ALA A 14 5.63 4.95 -0.69
N VAL A 15 6.92 5.23 -0.78
CA VAL A 15 7.76 4.92 -1.95
C VAL A 15 8.82 3.92 -1.50
N ASN A 16 9.07 2.88 -2.30
CA ASN A 16 10.17 1.97 -2.05
C ASN A 16 11.50 2.72 -2.26
N PRO A 17 12.38 2.81 -1.22
CA PRO A 17 13.62 3.58 -1.31
C PRO A 17 14.70 2.95 -2.21
N GLU A 18 14.65 1.64 -2.46
CA GLU A 18 15.57 0.94 -3.37
C GLU A 18 15.06 0.96 -4.82
N ASN A 19 13.73 1.00 -5.01
CA ASN A 19 13.10 1.10 -6.32
C ASN A 19 11.93 2.10 -6.31
N PRO A 20 12.19 3.39 -6.61
CA PRO A 20 11.16 4.44 -6.57
C PRO A 20 9.99 4.24 -7.54
N LYS A 21 10.08 3.30 -8.50
CA LYS A 21 8.92 2.95 -9.35
C LYS A 21 7.83 2.21 -8.57
N VAL A 22 8.19 1.55 -7.47
CA VAL A 22 7.25 0.86 -6.60
C VAL A 22 6.75 1.83 -5.53
N MET A 23 5.45 2.05 -5.52
CA MET A 23 4.78 3.00 -4.62
C MET A 23 3.48 2.41 -4.08
N PHE A 24 3.05 2.91 -2.92
CA PHE A 24 1.83 2.48 -2.25
C PHE A 24 0.97 3.67 -1.87
N ALA A 25 -0.35 3.49 -1.97
CA ALA A 25 -1.34 4.45 -1.52
C ALA A 25 -2.37 3.73 -0.63
N ALA A 26 -2.43 4.13 0.64
CA ALA A 26 -3.43 3.70 1.61
C ALA A 26 -4.66 4.62 1.51
N MET A 27 -5.83 4.02 1.26
CA MET A 27 -7.08 4.74 1.07
C MET A 27 -8.22 4.05 1.82
N ARG A 28 -9.36 4.74 1.92
CA ARG A 28 -10.61 4.12 2.43
C ARG A 28 -11.01 2.86 1.64
N ASP A 29 -10.76 2.88 0.33
CA ASP A 29 -11.08 1.79 -0.60
C ASP A 29 -10.09 0.62 -0.56
N GLY A 30 -9.06 0.72 0.28
CA GLY A 30 -8.03 -0.29 0.46
C GLY A 30 -6.65 0.19 0.05
N LEU A 31 -5.75 -0.78 -0.15
CA LEU A 31 -4.35 -0.52 -0.47
C LEU A 31 -4.08 -0.70 -1.96
N PHE A 32 -3.43 0.30 -2.55
CA PHE A 32 -3.07 0.33 -3.95
C PHE A 32 -1.56 0.34 -4.11
N ARG A 33 -1.06 -0.33 -5.15
CA ARG A 33 0.35 -0.40 -5.52
C ARG A 33 0.54 0.07 -6.96
N SER A 34 1.55 0.90 -7.18
CA SER A 34 2.10 1.17 -8.51
C SER A 34 3.44 0.46 -8.65
N ALA A 35 3.76 0.03 -9.87
CA ALA A 35 5.06 -0.53 -10.25
C ALA A 35 5.76 0.33 -11.34
N ASP A 36 5.16 1.46 -11.67
CA ASP A 36 5.48 2.32 -12.81
C ASP A 36 5.46 3.80 -12.40
N ALA A 37 5.97 4.09 -11.20
CA ALA A 37 6.12 5.46 -10.68
C ALA A 37 4.82 6.29 -10.67
N GLY A 38 3.69 5.62 -10.49
CA GLY A 38 2.37 6.24 -10.38
C GLY A 38 1.60 6.38 -11.68
N GLU A 39 2.13 5.90 -12.82
CA GLU A 39 1.41 5.89 -14.10
C GLU A 39 0.14 5.01 -14.05
N SER A 40 0.23 3.87 -13.36
CA SER A 40 -0.89 2.99 -13.07
C SER A 40 -0.88 2.48 -11.62
N TRP A 41 -2.08 2.19 -11.10
CA TRP A 41 -2.29 1.74 -9.74
C TRP A 41 -3.19 0.51 -9.74
N LYS A 42 -2.81 -0.51 -8.99
CA LYS A 42 -3.55 -1.76 -8.85
C LYS A 42 -3.89 -1.99 -7.37
N PRO A 43 -5.12 -2.38 -7.03
CA PRO A 43 -5.44 -2.79 -5.67
C PRO A 43 -4.71 -4.09 -5.34
N VAL A 44 -3.97 -4.12 -4.24
CA VAL A 44 -3.19 -5.29 -3.77
C VAL A 44 -3.79 -5.97 -2.54
N ALA A 45 -4.84 -5.37 -1.98
CA ALA A 45 -5.55 -5.89 -0.83
C ALA A 45 -7.00 -5.40 -0.83
N LYS A 46 -7.85 -5.95 -1.72
CA LYS A 46 -9.25 -5.51 -1.88
C LYS A 46 -10.13 -5.82 -0.67
N GLU A 47 -9.81 -6.89 0.05
CA GLU A 47 -10.54 -7.29 1.26
C GLU A 47 -10.21 -6.37 2.44
N ILE A 48 -9.05 -5.69 2.39
CA ILE A 48 -8.59 -4.78 3.42
C ILE A 48 -9.08 -3.38 3.09
N LYS A 49 -9.88 -2.79 3.97
CA LYS A 49 -10.53 -1.48 3.78
C LYS A 49 -10.16 -0.52 4.90
N ASN A 50 -10.49 0.75 4.71
CA ASN A 50 -10.23 1.81 5.70
C ASN A 50 -8.75 1.87 6.10
N MET A 51 -7.86 1.94 5.12
CA MET A 51 -6.42 1.98 5.38
C MET A 51 -6.02 3.36 5.89
N ALA A 52 -5.37 3.41 7.05
CA ALA A 52 -4.90 4.63 7.69
C ALA A 52 -3.46 4.96 7.31
N ALA A 53 -2.59 3.95 7.21
CA ALA A 53 -1.17 4.15 6.97
C ALA A 53 -0.54 3.02 6.14
N VAL A 54 0.58 3.34 5.49
CA VAL A 54 1.47 2.38 4.82
C VAL A 54 2.92 2.83 4.96
N ALA A 55 3.85 1.90 5.16
CA ALA A 55 5.28 2.15 5.24
C ALA A 55 6.09 0.99 4.63
N VAL A 56 7.18 1.32 3.95
CA VAL A 56 8.15 0.34 3.42
C VAL A 56 9.34 0.29 4.37
N ASN A 57 9.80 -0.91 4.75
CA ASN A 57 11.03 -1.05 5.53
C ASN A 57 12.23 -0.61 4.68
N PRO A 58 12.97 0.45 5.07
CA PRO A 58 14.06 0.98 4.24
C PRO A 58 15.30 0.08 4.20
N LYS A 59 15.39 -0.94 5.05
CA LYS A 59 16.50 -1.91 5.07
C LYS A 59 16.17 -3.23 4.37
N GLN A 60 14.89 -3.49 4.12
CA GLN A 60 14.40 -4.71 3.48
C GLN A 60 13.10 -4.37 2.75
N THR A 61 13.19 -3.89 1.51
CA THR A 61 12.05 -3.23 0.86
C THR A 61 10.95 -4.18 0.39
N ASP A 62 11.19 -5.50 0.47
CA ASP A 62 10.15 -6.53 0.36
C ASP A 62 9.20 -6.53 1.57
N GLU A 63 9.63 -6.01 2.71
CA GLU A 63 8.82 -5.89 3.92
C GLU A 63 8.04 -4.57 3.93
N VAL A 64 6.72 -4.68 3.85
CA VAL A 64 5.81 -3.52 3.81
C VAL A 64 4.75 -3.69 4.87
N TYR A 65 4.47 -2.61 5.60
CA TYR A 65 3.49 -2.56 6.67
C TYR A 65 2.33 -1.66 6.26
N ALA A 66 1.11 -2.08 6.55
CA ALA A 66 -0.09 -1.27 6.39
C ALA A 66 -1.00 -1.43 7.62
N ALA A 67 -1.64 -0.34 8.05
CA ALA A 67 -2.49 -0.34 9.23
C ALA A 67 -3.87 0.24 8.89
N SER A 68 -4.94 -0.47 9.27
CA SER A 68 -6.32 0.02 9.13
C SER A 68 -6.70 0.97 10.26
N GLU A 69 -7.77 1.73 10.04
CA GLU A 69 -8.34 2.65 11.04
C GLU A 69 -8.79 1.93 12.33
N ASP A 70 -9.10 0.63 12.27
CA ASP A 70 -9.48 -0.18 13.44
C ASP A 70 -8.30 -0.78 14.21
N GLY A 71 -7.07 -0.48 13.79
CA GLY A 71 -5.84 -0.96 14.44
C GLY A 71 -5.31 -2.30 13.94
N THR A 72 -5.95 -2.94 12.97
CA THR A 72 -5.44 -4.17 12.36
C THR A 72 -4.15 -3.89 11.57
N LEU A 73 -3.10 -4.67 11.85
CA LEU A 73 -1.83 -4.58 11.13
C LEU A 73 -1.78 -5.63 10.02
N TYR A 74 -1.28 -5.23 8.86
CA TYR A 74 -1.02 -6.10 7.73
C TYR A 74 0.45 -6.00 7.35
N VAL A 75 1.04 -7.15 7.08
CA VAL A 75 2.45 -7.27 6.68
C VAL A 75 2.55 -8.00 5.37
N SER A 76 3.32 -7.45 4.45
CA SER A 76 3.81 -8.11 3.25
C SER A 76 5.30 -8.39 3.41
N THR A 77 5.76 -9.52 2.87
CA THR A 77 7.19 -9.89 2.80
C THR A 77 7.63 -10.16 1.36
N ASP A 78 6.87 -9.68 0.38
CA ASP A 78 7.07 -9.88 -1.05
C ASP A 78 6.85 -8.59 -1.87
N GLY A 79 7.19 -7.46 -1.26
CA GLY A 79 7.13 -6.14 -1.91
C GLY A 79 5.70 -5.65 -2.15
N GLY A 80 4.78 -6.04 -1.28
CA GLY A 80 3.38 -5.65 -1.30
C GLY A 80 2.52 -6.40 -2.31
N THR A 81 2.94 -7.60 -2.72
CA THR A 81 2.20 -8.46 -3.65
C THR A 81 1.15 -9.28 -2.91
N THR A 82 1.50 -9.84 -1.75
CA THR A 82 0.60 -10.52 -0.83
C THR A 82 0.69 -9.94 0.57
N TRP A 83 -0.39 -10.09 1.35
CA TRP A 83 -0.55 -9.46 2.66
C TRP A 83 -1.10 -10.47 3.65
N THR A 84 -0.53 -10.47 4.84
CA THR A 84 -0.98 -11.29 5.98
C THR A 84 -1.41 -10.38 7.12
N GLU A 85 -2.60 -10.62 7.67
CA GLU A 85 -3.05 -9.98 8.91
C GLU A 85 -2.13 -10.40 10.07
N ARG A 86 -1.69 -9.45 10.87
CA ARG A 86 -1.03 -9.66 12.15
C ARG A 86 -1.84 -8.96 13.24
N ARG A 87 -2.32 -9.76 14.19
CA ARG A 87 -2.89 -9.27 15.45
C ARG A 87 -1.86 -9.30 16.56
#